data_AF-A0A0K8QEH1-F1
#
_entry.id   AF-A0A0K8QEH1-F1
#
_cell.length_a   1.000
_cell.length_b   1.000
_cell.length_c   1.000
_cell.angle_alpha   90.00
_cell.angle_beta   90.00
_cell.angle_gamma   90.00
#
_symmetry.space_group_name_H-M   'P 1'
#
loop_
_entity.id
_entity.type
_entity.pdbx_description
1 polymer ?
#
loop_
_entity_poly.entity_id
_entity_poly.type
_entity_poly.pdbx_seq_one_letter_code
_entity_poly.pdbx_strand_id
1 'polypeptide(L)'
;MLSGKYRGQIPSESRAAEGRLSGYVEKYLDARGARIVEAAAMAARGLGRSAVDVSLSWLLSRPGVSTAIVGARNAVQLKELLDAQLSPLPAEISRALEDVSAI
;
A
#
# COMPACT_ATOMS: atom_id res chain seq x y z
N MET A 1 -5.24 3.44 -1.25
CA MET A 1 -3.99 3.41 -0.43
C MET A 1 -3.48 1.99 -0.32
N LEU A 2 -2.16 1.79 -0.47
CA LEU A 2 -1.54 0.46 -0.57
C LEU A 2 -1.52 -0.36 0.74
N SER A 3 -1.75 0.27 1.89
CA SER A 3 -1.92 -0.45 3.17
C SER A 3 -3.18 -1.33 3.24
N GLY A 4 -4.06 -1.29 2.24
CA GLY A 4 -5.30 -2.08 2.23
C GLY A 4 -6.42 -1.53 3.12
N LYS A 5 -6.21 -0.40 3.81
CA LYS A 5 -7.18 0.19 4.75
C LYS A 5 -8.58 0.45 4.16
N TYR A 6 -8.68 0.68 2.86
CA TYR A 6 -9.93 1.02 2.16
C TYR A 6 -10.49 -0.13 1.32
N ARG A 7 -10.07 -1.38 1.58
CA ARG A 7 -10.59 -2.55 0.88
C ARG A 7 -12.04 -2.78 1.33
N GLY A 8 -12.99 -2.69 0.40
CA GLY A 8 -14.41 -2.99 0.61
C GLY A 8 -15.25 -1.91 1.30
N GLN A 9 -14.67 -1.06 2.16
CA GLN A 9 -15.42 0.00 2.86
C GLN A 9 -14.54 1.20 3.22
N ILE A 10 -15.18 2.34 3.47
CA ILE A 10 -14.54 3.54 4.04
C ILE A 10 -14.70 3.48 5.57
N PRO A 11 -13.61 3.33 6.35
CA PRO A 11 -13.71 3.37 7.80
C PRO A 11 -14.13 4.75 8.30
N SER A 12 -14.97 4.82 9.34
CA SER A 12 -15.52 6.07 9.90
C SER A 12 -14.46 7.05 10.42
N GLU A 13 -13.33 6.55 10.94
CA GLU A 13 -12.22 7.39 11.41
C GLU A 13 -11.10 7.59 10.37
N SER A 14 -11.39 7.29 9.10
CA SER A 14 -10.43 7.42 8.01
C SER A 14 -10.39 8.85 7.44
N ARG A 15 -9.32 9.15 6.68
CA ARG A 15 -9.23 10.43 5.95
C ARG A 15 -10.33 10.57 4.90
N ALA A 16 -10.83 9.46 4.34
CA ALA A 16 -11.93 9.50 3.38
C ALA A 16 -13.27 9.84 4.04
N ALA A 17 -13.44 9.56 5.34
CA ALA A 17 -14.63 9.92 6.11
C ALA A 17 -14.59 11.35 6.71
N GLU A 18 -13.42 12.00 6.69
CA GLU A 18 -13.23 13.35 7.20
C GLU A 18 -13.45 14.37 6.08
N GLY A 19 -14.51 15.18 6.17
CA GLY A 19 -14.97 16.03 5.05
C GLY A 19 -13.92 17.01 4.47
N ARG A 20 -12.94 17.45 5.27
CA ARG A 20 -11.85 18.31 4.78
C ARG A 20 -10.74 17.53 4.04
N LEU A 21 -10.66 16.22 4.25
CA LEU A 21 -9.60 15.36 3.71
C LEU A 21 -10.12 14.34 2.68
N SER A 22 -11.44 14.22 2.50
CA SER A 22 -12.06 13.22 1.62
C SER A 22 -11.60 13.37 0.17
N GLY A 23 -11.64 14.58 -0.39
CA GLY A 23 -11.19 14.86 -1.76
C GLY A 23 -9.71 14.57 -2.02
N TYR A 24 -8.87 14.58 -0.97
CA TYR A 24 -7.47 14.18 -1.09
C TYR A 24 -7.31 12.66 -1.32
N VAL A 25 -8.20 11.86 -0.73
CA VAL A 25 -8.16 10.39 -0.80
C VAL A 25 -8.94 9.85 -1.99
N GLU A 26 -10.02 10.51 -2.37
CA GLU A 26 -10.98 10.07 -3.40
C GLU A 26 -10.33 9.68 -4.72
N LYS A 27 -9.35 10.45 -5.20
CA LYS A 27 -8.58 10.15 -6.41
C LYS A 27 -7.83 8.80 -6.40
N TYR A 28 -7.67 8.18 -5.23
CA TYR A 28 -7.02 6.88 -5.06
C TYR A 28 -8.02 5.75 -4.75
N LEU A 29 -9.32 6.05 -4.72
CA LEU A 29 -10.40 5.11 -4.45
C LEU A 29 -11.17 4.73 -5.73
N ASP A 30 -10.48 4.70 -6.87
CA ASP A 30 -11.03 4.26 -8.14
C ASP A 30 -10.82 2.75 -8.37
N ALA A 31 -11.41 2.22 -9.44
CA ALA A 31 -11.31 0.81 -9.79
C ALA A 31 -9.86 0.36 -10.03
N ARG A 32 -9.01 1.25 -10.58
CA ARG A 32 -7.59 0.96 -10.81
C ARG A 32 -6.84 0.80 -9.49
N GLY A 33 -6.99 1.76 -8.58
CA GLY A 33 -6.43 1.74 -7.24
C GLY A 33 -6.87 0.51 -6.44
N ALA A 34 -8.16 0.16 -6.53
CA ALA A 34 -8.69 -1.06 -5.90
C ALA A 34 -7.99 -2.33 -6.41
N ARG A 35 -7.82 -2.50 -7.73
CA ARG A 35 -7.13 -3.66 -8.31
C ARG A 35 -5.67 -3.77 -7.85
N ILE A 36 -4.94 -2.66 -7.85
CA ILE A 36 -3.54 -2.64 -7.39
C ILE A 36 -3.44 -3.01 -5.91
N VAL A 37 -4.33 -2.47 -5.08
CA VAL A 37 -4.38 -2.76 -3.64
C VAL A 37 -4.71 -4.23 -3.39
N GLU A 38 -5.64 -4.82 -4.15
CA GLU A 38 -5.94 -6.25 -4.04
C GLU A 38 -4.75 -7.12 -4.44
N ALA A 39 -4.04 -6.79 -5.52
CA ALA A 39 -2.84 -7.52 -5.93
C ALA A 39 -1.73 -7.45 -4.86
N ALA A 40 -1.46 -6.27 -4.30
CA ALA A 40 -0.51 -6.11 -3.21
C ALA A 40 -0.94 -6.90 -1.96
N ALA A 41 -2.22 -6.89 -1.62
CA ALA A 41 -2.75 -7.65 -0.49
C ALA A 41 -2.70 -9.17 -0.72
N MET A 42 -2.90 -9.64 -1.96
CA MET A 42 -2.75 -11.05 -2.32
C MET A 42 -1.29 -11.51 -2.21
N ALA A 43 -0.36 -10.72 -2.73
CA ALA A 43 1.07 -10.97 -2.61
C ALA A 43 1.51 -11.03 -1.13
N ALA A 44 1.08 -10.05 -0.34
CA ALA A 44 1.33 -10.01 1.11
C ALA A 44 0.85 -11.29 1.81
N ARG A 45 -0.38 -11.76 1.53
CA ARG A 45 -0.89 -13.03 2.07
C ARG A 45 -0.04 -14.22 1.65
N GLY A 46 0.32 -14.32 0.37
CA GLY A 46 1.14 -15.43 -0.13
C GLY A 46 2.55 -15.47 0.45
N LEU A 47 3.10 -14.31 0.81
CA LEU A 47 4.44 -14.17 1.40
C LEU A 47 4.44 -14.19 2.93
N GLY A 48 3.28 -14.20 3.59
CA GLY A 48 3.19 -14.06 5.04
C GLY A 48 3.68 -12.70 5.56
N ARG A 49 3.59 -11.65 4.73
CA ARG A 49 4.05 -10.28 5.03
C ARG A 49 2.86 -9.33 5.15
N SER A 50 3.07 -8.14 5.71
CA SER A 50 2.03 -7.10 5.70
C SER A 50 1.94 -6.45 4.31
N ALA A 51 0.76 -5.89 3.99
CA ALA A 51 0.59 -5.14 2.74
C ALA A 51 1.49 -3.90 2.70
N VAL A 52 1.72 -3.26 3.85
CA VAL A 52 2.67 -2.14 3.99
C VAL A 52 4.09 -2.58 3.63
N ASP A 53 4.53 -3.70 4.18
CA ASP A 53 5.87 -4.24 3.96
C ASP A 53 6.10 -4.62 2.49
N VAL A 54 5.17 -5.34 1.87
CA VAL A 54 5.27 -5.67 0.43
C VAL A 54 5.28 -4.42 -0.44
N SER A 55 4.40 -3.45 -0.14
CA SER A 55 4.30 -2.23 -0.93
C SER A 55 5.57 -1.37 -0.84
N LEU A 56 6.16 -1.26 0.36
CA LEU A 56 7.40 -0.51 0.57
C LEU A 56 8.60 -1.22 -0.04
N SER A 57 8.71 -2.55 0.12
CA SER A 57 9.75 -3.35 -0.54
C SER A 57 9.71 -3.21 -2.06
N TRP A 58 8.52 -3.20 -2.66
CA TRP A 58 8.36 -2.99 -4.09
C TRP A 58 8.76 -1.58 -4.51
N LEU A 59 8.32 -0.55 -3.78
CA LEU A 59 8.65 0.84 -4.10
C LEU A 59 10.16 1.10 -3.99
N LEU A 60 10.80 0.61 -2.93
CA LEU A 60 12.23 0.81 -2.67
C LEU A 60 13.14 0.01 -3.60
N SER A 61 12.63 -1.00 -4.31
CA SER A 61 13.41 -1.74 -5.31
C SER A 61 13.40 -1.08 -6.69
N ARG A 62 12.60 -0.03 -6.89
CA ARG A 62 12.47 0.63 -8.19
C ARG A 62 13.72 1.43 -8.57
N PRO A 63 14.15 1.35 -9.84
CA PRO A 63 15.21 2.23 -10.34
C PRO A 63 14.87 3.70 -10.11
N GLY A 64 15.80 4.44 -9.51
CA GLY A 64 15.64 5.88 -9.22
C GLY A 64 14.94 6.21 -7.90
N VAL A 65 14.50 5.21 -7.12
CA VAL A 65 13.93 5.44 -5.79
C VAL A 65 15.00 5.29 -4.72
N SER A 66 15.40 6.39 -4.10
CA SER A 66 16.38 6.38 -2.99
C SER A 66 15.72 6.25 -1.61
N THR A 67 14.50 6.76 -1.45
CA THR A 67 13.80 6.78 -0.15
C THR A 67 12.28 6.81 -0.33
N ALA A 68 11.55 6.37 0.69
CA ALA A 68 10.10 6.43 0.75
C ALA A 68 9.64 7.28 1.95
N ILE A 69 8.80 8.28 1.69
CA ILE A 69 8.20 9.12 2.74
C ILE A 69 6.89 8.46 3.17
N VAL A 70 6.80 8.12 4.45
CA VAL A 70 5.64 7.44 5.05
C VAL A 70 5.00 8.31 6.13
N GLY A 71 3.69 8.19 6.32
CA GLY A 71 2.95 8.96 7.32
C GLY A 71 2.00 8.09 8.13
N ALA A 72 2.22 8.04 9.45
CA ALA A 72 1.35 7.38 10.42
C ALA A 72 0.50 8.42 11.19
N ARG A 73 -0.80 8.17 11.34
CA ARG A 73 -1.71 9.01 12.15
C ARG A 73 -1.75 8.58 13.62
N ASN A 74 -1.37 7.34 13.90
CA ASN A 74 -1.39 6.77 15.25
C ASN A 74 -0.24 5.78 15.47
N ALA A 75 -0.03 5.40 16.73
CA ALA A 75 1.05 4.51 17.14
C ALA A 75 0.97 3.12 16.49
N VAL A 76 -0.24 2.61 16.22
CA VAL A 76 -0.43 1.31 15.56
C VAL A 76 0.13 1.33 14.13
N GLN A 77 -0.20 2.37 13.35
CA GLN A 77 0.34 2.54 11.99
C GLN A 77 1.85 2.77 12.01
N LEU A 78 2.36 3.52 12.99
CA LEU A 78 3.80 3.72 13.13
C LEU A 78 4.50 2.40 13.42
N LYS A 79 3.95 1.58 14.33
CA LYS A 79 4.49 0.26 14.64
C LYS A 79 4.50 -0.65 13.41
N GLU A 80 3.41 -0.68 12.62
CA GLU A 80 3.36 -1.45 11.38
C GLU A 80 4.45 -1.04 10.38
N LEU A 81 4.74 0.26 10.28
CA LEU A 81 5.83 0.77 9.43
C LEU A 81 7.21 0.38 9.96
N LEU A 82 7.43 0.44 11.27
CA LEU A 82 8.70 0.09 11.91
C LEU A 82 8.98 -1.42 11.91
N ASP A 83 7.92 -2.24 11.94
CA ASP A 83 8.02 -3.70 11.89
C ASP A 83 8.21 -4.23 10.45
N ALA A 84 8.14 -3.37 9.42
CA ALA A 84 8.33 -3.77 8.04
C ALA A 84 9.77 -4.27 7.82
N GLN A 85 9.91 -5.48 7.27
CA GLN A 85 11.21 -6.10 7.04
C GLN A 85 11.97 -5.47 5.88
N LEU A 86 11.24 -4.89 4.93
CA LEU A 86 11.77 -4.25 3.72
C LEU A 86 12.72 -5.15 2.91
N SER A 87 12.53 -6.48 3.00
CA SER A 87 13.33 -7.45 2.26
C SER A 87 12.92 -7.52 0.78
N PRO A 88 13.84 -7.85 -0.14
CA PRO A 88 13.52 -7.98 -1.56
C PRO A 88 12.36 -8.94 -1.81
N LEU A 89 11.50 -8.59 -2.77
CA LEU A 89 10.41 -9.47 -3.20
C LEU A 89 10.90 -10.48 -4.24
N PRO A 90 10.32 -11.69 -4.30
CA PRO A 90 10.54 -12.59 -5.43
C PRO A 90 10.26 -11.90 -6.77
N ALA A 91 11.02 -12.27 -7.80
CA ALA A 91 10.95 -11.62 -9.11
C ALA A 91 9.54 -11.72 -9.73
N GLU A 92 8.86 -12.84 -9.53
CA GLU A 92 7.50 -13.11 -10.02
C GLU A 92 6.49 -12.16 -9.38
N ILE A 93 6.59 -11.93 -8.07
CA ILE A 93 5.71 -11.00 -7.35
C ILE A 93 6.01 -9.56 -7.79
N SER A 94 7.29 -9.19 -7.91
CA SER A 94 7.69 -7.86 -8.36
C SER A 94 7.15 -7.54 -9.76
N ARG A 95 7.24 -8.51 -10.68
CA ARG A 95 6.71 -8.39 -12.04
C ARG A 95 5.19 -8.31 -12.06
N ALA A 96 4.50 -9.14 -11.29
CA ALA A 96 3.03 -9.07 -11.20
C ALA A 96 2.55 -7.71 -10.67
N LEU A 97 3.27 -7.12 -9.71
CA LEU A 97 2.99 -5.78 -9.20
C LEU A 97 3.31 -4.68 -10.23
N GLU A 98 4.34 -4.86 -11.06
CA GLU A 98 4.60 -3.98 -12.22
C GLU A 98 3.42 -4.02 -13.19
N ASP A 99 3.01 -5.21 -13.62
CA ASP A 99 1.99 -5.42 -14.65
C ASP A 99 0.63 -4.83 -14.24
N VAL A 100 0.22 -5.02 -12.98
CA VAL A 100 -1.04 -4.47 -12.47
C VAL A 100 -1.00 -2.96 -12.26
N SER A 101 0.19 -2.38 -12.07
CA SER A 101 0.40 -0.96 -11.80
C SER A 101 0.84 -0.15 -13.02
N ALA A 102 1.07 -0.80 -14.17
CA ALA A 102 1.28 -0.16 -15.45
C ALA A 102 0.09 0.76 -15.84
N ILE A 103 0.36 1.75 -16.68
CA ILE A 103 -0.62 2.72 -17.18
C ILE A 103 -1.22 2.20 -18.48
#